data_AF-A0A2X3C253-F1
#
_entry.id   AF-A0A2X3C253-F1
#
_cell.length_a   1.000
_cell.length_b   1.000
_cell.length_c   1.000
_cell.angle_alpha   90.00
_cell.angle_beta   90.00
_cell.angle_gamma   90.00
#
_symmetry.space_group_name_H-M   'P 1'
#
loop_
_entity.id
_entity.type
_entity.pdbx_description
1 polymer ?
#
loop_
_entity_poly.entity_id
_entity_poly.type
_entity_poly.pdbx_seq_one_letter_code
_entity_poly.pdbx_strand_id
1 'polypeptide(L)'
;MDNELNGVVRSKGYFWLASRPEFAGSWSQAGGVARQGLGGMWWASVPKERWPEDPESLKFIMSHWMDGIGDARQELVFIGMGNE
;
A
#
# COMPACT_ATOMS: atom_id res chain seq x y z
N MET A 1 16.39 -7.22 17.65
CA MET A 1 16.46 -7.06 16.18
C MET A 1 16.62 -5.58 15.95
N ASP A 2 17.81 -5.16 15.57
CA ASP A 2 18.09 -3.76 15.24
C ASP A 2 17.39 -3.46 13.93
N ASN A 3 16.19 -2.93 14.05
CA ASN A 3 15.29 -2.62 12.95
C ASN A 3 15.60 -1.22 12.38
N GLU A 4 16.88 -0.86 12.35
CA GLU A 4 17.32 0.49 12.01
C GLU A 4 17.52 0.61 10.51
N LEU A 5 16.48 1.10 9.84
CA LEU A 5 16.63 1.79 8.58
C LEU A 5 17.40 3.10 8.85
N ASN A 6 18.72 3.01 8.90
CA ASN A 6 19.59 4.14 9.26
C ASN A 6 19.29 5.36 8.37
N GLY A 7 19.10 6.51 9.02
CA GLY A 7 18.71 7.76 8.35
C GLY A 7 17.23 7.87 7.98
N VAL A 8 16.43 6.79 8.03
CA VAL A 8 14.99 6.82 7.78
C VAL A 8 14.23 7.21 9.04
N VAL A 9 13.62 8.39 9.01
CA VAL A 9 12.79 8.90 10.12
C VAL A 9 11.37 8.36 10.08
N ARG A 10 10.82 8.12 8.88
CA ARG A 10 9.49 7.55 8.67
C ARG A 10 9.42 6.71 7.42
N SER A 11 8.55 5.73 7.40
CA SER A 11 8.16 5.03 6.20
C SER A 11 6.70 4.61 6.25
N LYS A 12 6.06 4.48 5.10
CA LYS A 12 4.65 4.11 4.99
C LYS A 12 4.34 3.53 3.62
N GLY A 13 3.22 2.83 3.53
CA GLY A 13 2.66 2.49 2.23
C GLY A 13 1.90 1.17 2.24
N TYR A 14 1.81 0.56 1.06
CA TYR A 14 1.09 -0.68 0.83
C TYR A 14 1.99 -1.72 0.18
N PHE A 15 1.79 -2.99 0.54
CA PHE A 15 2.57 -4.11 0.01
C PHE A 15 1.69 -5.33 -0.20
N TRP A 16 2.21 -6.31 -0.93
CA TRP A 16 1.52 -7.56 -1.20
C TRP A 16 2.05 -8.67 -0.30
N LEU A 17 1.18 -9.62 0.03
CA LEU A 17 1.59 -10.91 0.59
C LEU A 17 1.23 -12.01 -0.39
N ALA A 18 2.21 -12.80 -0.82
CA ALA A 18 1.97 -13.89 -1.77
C ALA A 18 0.91 -14.90 -1.29
N SER A 19 0.81 -15.12 0.02
CA SER A 19 -0.20 -15.98 0.63
C SER A 19 -1.61 -15.36 0.69
N ARG A 20 -1.75 -14.06 0.41
CA ARG A 20 -3.00 -13.28 0.50
C ARG A 20 -3.04 -12.19 -0.59
N PRO A 21 -2.99 -12.55 -1.88
CA PRO A 21 -2.82 -11.60 -2.98
C PRO A 21 -4.01 -10.64 -3.15
N GLU A 22 -5.18 -11.00 -2.63
CA GLU A 22 -6.41 -10.19 -2.71
C GLU A 22 -6.38 -8.94 -1.82
N PHE A 23 -5.46 -8.91 -0.84
CA PHE A 23 -5.41 -7.89 0.20
C PHE A 23 -4.16 -7.03 0.06
N ALA A 24 -4.35 -5.72 0.28
CA ALA A 24 -3.26 -4.81 0.53
C ALA A 24 -2.79 -4.97 1.98
N GLY A 25 -1.50 -5.25 2.19
CA GLY A 25 -0.85 -5.03 3.47
C GLY A 25 -0.56 -3.54 3.66
N SER A 26 -0.80 -2.99 4.85
CA SER A 26 -0.40 -1.63 5.19
C SER A 26 0.88 -1.64 6.02
N TRP A 27 1.79 -0.72 5.74
CA TRP A 27 3.02 -0.49 6.48
C TRP A 27 3.06 0.95 7.02
N SER A 28 3.51 1.12 8.25
CA SER A 28 3.79 2.41 8.84
C SER A 28 4.89 2.31 9.88
N GLN A 29 5.92 3.13 9.76
CA GLN A 29 7.01 3.24 10.71
C GLN A 29 7.33 4.71 11.00
N ALA A 30 7.64 4.99 12.27
CA ALA A 30 8.15 6.27 12.75
C ALA A 30 9.20 6.01 13.83
N GLY A 31 10.44 6.48 13.60
CA GLY A 31 11.57 6.13 14.46
C GLY A 31 11.75 4.61 14.60
N GLY A 32 12.04 4.10 15.79
CA GLY A 32 12.22 2.66 16.00
C GLY A 32 10.93 1.82 15.94
N VAL A 33 9.75 2.43 15.78
CA VAL A 33 8.46 1.71 15.86
C VAL A 33 7.88 1.48 14.48
N ALA A 34 7.60 0.22 14.17
CA ALA A 34 6.94 -0.21 12.94
C ALA A 34 5.64 -0.97 13.22
N ARG A 35 4.67 -0.83 12.32
CA ARG A 35 3.40 -1.56 12.33
C ARG A 35 3.07 -2.03 10.93
N GLN A 36 2.59 -3.27 10.84
CA GLN A 36 1.91 -3.79 9.67
C GLN A 36 0.45 -4.13 9.98
N GLY A 37 -0.42 -4.06 8.97
CA GLY A 37 -1.84 -4.38 9.13
C GLY A 37 -2.55 -4.66 7.81
N LEU A 38 -3.87 -4.76 7.87
CA LEU A 38 -4.73 -4.82 6.70
C LEU A 38 -4.93 -3.40 6.15
N GLY A 39 -4.58 -3.18 4.89
CA GLY A 39 -4.83 -1.94 4.15
C GLY A 39 -6.16 -1.92 3.39
N GLY A 40 -6.79 -3.09 3.21
CA GLY A 40 -8.03 -3.27 2.46
C GLY A 40 -7.91 -4.40 1.44
N MET A 41 -8.93 -4.56 0.61
CA MET A 41 -8.86 -5.39 -0.59
C MET A 41 -8.49 -4.52 -1.79
N TRP A 42 -7.75 -5.10 -2.73
CA TRP A 42 -7.59 -4.48 -4.05
C TRP A 42 -8.93 -4.51 -4.78
N TRP A 43 -9.30 -3.44 -5.49
CA TRP A 43 -10.51 -3.41 -6.31
C TRP A 43 -10.51 -4.50 -7.38
N ALA A 44 -9.33 -4.90 -7.86
CA ALA A 44 -9.12 -6.07 -8.72
C ALA A 44 -9.71 -7.38 -8.15
N SER A 45 -9.81 -7.49 -6.82
CA SER A 45 -10.33 -8.67 -6.11
C SER A 45 -11.74 -8.47 -5.55
N VAL A 46 -12.35 -7.30 -5.79
CA VAL A 46 -13.72 -7.01 -5.36
C VAL A 46 -14.68 -7.22 -6.53
N PRO A 47 -15.77 -8.00 -6.36
CA PRO A 47 -16.81 -8.15 -7.38
C PRO A 47 -17.36 -6.79 -7.84
N LYS A 48 -17.57 -6.63 -9.15
CA LYS A 48 -17.94 -5.35 -9.77
C LYS A 48 -19.24 -4.76 -9.21
N GLU A 49 -20.16 -5.58 -8.72
CA GLU A 49 -21.42 -5.17 -8.10
C GLU A 49 -21.23 -4.47 -6.75
N ARG A 50 -20.03 -4.59 -6.15
CA ARG A 50 -19.66 -3.92 -4.89
C ARG A 50 -18.72 -2.74 -5.12
N TRP A 51 -18.45 -2.39 -6.37
CA TRP A 51 -17.66 -1.20 -6.69
C TRP A 51 -18.46 0.08 -6.38
N PRO A 52 -17.78 1.20 -6.09
CA PRO A 52 -18.44 2.49 -6.00
C PRO A 52 -19.07 2.84 -7.34
N GLU A 53 -20.24 3.49 -7.29
CA GLU A 53 -20.94 3.96 -8.49
C GLU A 53 -20.59 5.42 -8.82
N ASP A 54 -19.98 6.14 -7.87
CA ASP A 54 -19.64 7.54 -8.08
C ASP A 54 -18.46 7.70 -9.07
N PRO A 55 -18.53 8.66 -10.01
CA PRO A 55 -17.51 8.81 -11.05
C PRO A 55 -16.11 9.13 -10.53
N GLU A 56 -15.98 9.79 -9.37
CA GLU A 56 -14.69 10.21 -8.84
C GLU A 56 -13.89 9.02 -8.31
N SER A 57 -14.54 8.15 -7.53
CA SER A 57 -13.95 6.91 -7.04
C SER A 57 -13.57 5.99 -8.20
N LEU A 58 -14.45 5.82 -9.19
CA LEU A 58 -14.15 5.03 -10.38
C LEU A 58 -12.93 5.57 -11.13
N LYS A 59 -12.85 6.89 -11.33
CA LYS A 59 -11.68 7.53 -11.96
C LYS A 59 -10.40 7.30 -11.16
N PHE A 60 -10.46 7.36 -9.83
CA PHE A 60 -9.30 7.09 -8.97
C PHE A 60 -8.84 5.63 -9.06
N ILE A 61 -9.77 4.66 -9.10
CA ILE A 61 -9.42 3.25 -9.28
C ILE A 61 -8.74 3.06 -10.64
N MET A 62 -9.34 3.61 -11.69
CA MET A 62 -8.81 3.49 -13.05
C MET A 62 -7.48 4.21 -13.25
N SER A 63 -7.20 5.30 -12.52
CA SER A 63 -5.90 5.98 -12.62
C SER A 63 -4.74 5.17 -12.09
N HIS A 64 -5.01 4.13 -11.28
CA HIS A 64 -4.00 3.20 -10.75
C HIS A 64 -4.07 1.82 -11.41
N TRP A 65 -4.93 1.66 -12.42
CA TRP A 65 -5.21 0.36 -13.02
C TRP A 65 -4.12 -0.04 -14.02
N MET A 66 -3.61 -1.26 -13.89
CA MET A 66 -2.74 -1.90 -14.87
C MET A 66 -3.43 -3.12 -15.46
N ASP A 67 -3.35 -3.28 -16.79
CA ASP A 67 -3.98 -4.42 -17.46
C ASP A 67 -3.44 -5.76 -16.94
N GLY A 68 -4.34 -6.72 -16.71
CA GLY A 68 -4.03 -8.01 -16.09
C GLY A 68 -3.71 -8.01 -14.59
N ILE A 69 -3.53 -6.85 -13.93
CA ILE A 69 -3.19 -6.74 -12.50
C ILE A 69 -4.27 -6.01 -11.70
N GLY A 70 -4.94 -5.04 -12.31
CA GLY A 70 -5.90 -4.15 -11.67
C GLY A 70 -5.23 -3.00 -10.92
N ASP A 71 -5.84 -2.54 -9.82
CA ASP A 71 -5.31 -1.46 -8.96
C ASP A 71 -4.28 -1.94 -7.93
N ALA A 72 -4.03 -3.25 -7.90
CA ALA A 72 -3.14 -3.89 -6.96
C ALA A 72 -1.69 -3.44 -7.21
N ARG A 73 -1.02 -2.95 -6.15
CA ARG A 73 0.33 -2.37 -6.27
C ARG A 73 1.15 -2.45 -4.99
N GLN A 74 2.47 -2.37 -5.11
CA GLN A 74 3.36 -2.18 -3.96
C GLN A 74 3.95 -0.78 -4.04
N GLU A 75 3.72 0.01 -3.01
CA GLU A 75 4.20 1.38 -2.90
C GLU A 75 4.68 1.59 -1.48
N LEU A 76 5.98 1.85 -1.31
CA LEU A 76 6.58 2.16 -0.03
C LEU A 76 7.33 3.48 -0.16
N VAL A 77 7.00 4.40 0.74
CA VAL A 77 7.65 5.71 0.85
C VAL A 77 8.56 5.67 2.05
N PHE A 78 9.80 6.11 1.87
CA PHE A 78 10.79 6.28 2.92
C PHE A 78 11.16 7.76 2.99
N ILE A 79 11.09 8.32 4.19
CA ILE A 79 11.46 9.70 4.49
C ILE A 79 12.67 9.61 5.38
N GLY A 80 13.79 10.13 4.90
CA GLY A 80 15.03 10.20 5.65
C GLY A 80 15.53 11.63 5.84
N MET A 81 16.45 11.78 6.77
CA MET A 81 17.30 12.96 6.87
C MET A 81 18.69 12.54 6.41
N GLY A 82 19.33 13.36 5.56
CA GLY A 82 20.73 13.10 5.19
C GLY A 82 21.58 13.11 6.44
N ASN A 83 22.37 12.05 6.64
CA ASN A 83 23.45 12.10 7.62
C ASN A 83 24.62 12.83 6.93
N GLU A 84 25.06 13.95 7.50
CA GLU A 84 26.43 14.44 7.24
C GLU A 84 27.45 13.48 7.85
#